data_AF-A0A418B0F3-F1
#
_entry.id   AF-A0A418B0F3-F1
#
_cell.length_a   1.000
_cell.length_b   1.000
_cell.length_c   1.000
_cell.angle_alpha   90.00
_cell.angle_beta   90.00
_cell.angle_gamma   90.00
#
_symmetry.space_group_name_H-M   'P 1'
#
loop_
_entity.id
_entity.type
_entity.pdbx_description
1 polymer ?
#
loop_
_entity_poly.entity_id
_entity_poly.type
_entity_poly.pdbx_seq_one_letter_code
_entity_poly.pdbx_strand_id
1 'polypeptide(L)'
;MSQESMLNVEDDQDNASVGEEIGRMEGVDVDSNDEGASYSHVMSQSCLVIMVELDPKNLTSVVTLLHRVTSKTDRALTKIFREHTFVGIVDDTSSVIQHQTKLYLVNHAATIELLMYQTILHQFGSLATIPLHNSLPITELALCALNNPSNGFLDEDGPHDVHANEIAKLLTEKGPMLAEYFGLHIDIEILLNHEPPLHALPEFILRLYEINWEDEEECFHGVTTTLAKWYSDTVFPEDVTKARHVVEHVLFPACKANSFVAPHRLNDAVTPIACLNNLYKIFERC
;
A
#
# COMPACT_ATOMS: atom_id res chain seq x y z
N MET A 1 61.45 -25.21 -13.20
CA MET A 1 61.83 -24.35 -12.07
C MET A 1 60.52 -24.03 -11.35
N SER A 2 59.97 -24.91 -10.51
CA SER A 2 60.58 -25.69 -9.38
C SER A 2 60.92 -24.74 -8.23
N GLN A 3 60.50 -24.95 -6.97
CA GLN A 3 59.73 -26.02 -6.28
C GLN A 3 58.74 -25.32 -5.27
N GLU A 4 57.75 -25.92 -4.61
CA GLU A 4 57.75 -27.02 -3.61
C GLU A 4 58.76 -26.80 -2.44
N SER A 5 58.52 -27.18 -1.18
CA SER A 5 57.31 -27.66 -0.46
C SER A 5 57.61 -27.68 1.07
N MET A 6 56.75 -28.33 1.88
CA MET A 6 56.91 -28.69 3.31
C MET A 6 56.76 -27.56 4.36
N LEU A 7 56.48 -27.81 5.65
CA LEU A 7 55.61 -28.75 6.41
C LEU A 7 56.14 -28.84 7.87
N ASN A 8 55.22 -28.90 8.85
CA ASN A 8 55.29 -29.49 10.21
C ASN A 8 54.08 -28.90 11.01
N VAL A 9 53.10 -29.61 11.59
CA VAL A 9 52.90 -31.01 12.06
C VAL A 9 53.36 -31.26 13.52
N GLU A 10 52.35 -31.50 14.39
CA GLU A 10 52.36 -32.26 15.68
C GLU A 10 53.19 -31.67 16.88
N ASP A 11 52.85 -31.84 18.17
CA ASP A 11 51.70 -32.54 18.80
C ASP A 11 51.38 -32.14 20.28
N ASP A 12 50.29 -32.73 20.82
CA ASP A 12 50.10 -33.29 22.19
C ASP A 12 49.63 -32.54 23.48
N GLN A 13 48.72 -33.25 24.18
CA GLN A 13 48.49 -33.48 25.64
C GLN A 13 47.95 -32.43 26.67
N ASP A 14 46.68 -32.67 27.07
CA ASP A 14 46.17 -33.06 28.40
C ASP A 14 46.58 -32.39 29.74
N ASN A 15 45.56 -32.02 30.54
CA ASN A 15 45.39 -32.54 31.93
C ASN A 15 43.94 -32.40 32.46
N ALA A 16 43.55 -33.13 33.53
CA ALA A 16 42.17 -33.16 34.07
C ALA A 16 42.06 -33.40 35.60
N SER A 17 40.99 -32.87 36.25
CA SER A 17 40.43 -33.21 37.59
C SER A 17 39.02 -32.54 37.70
N VAL A 18 37.90 -33.09 38.23
CA VAL A 18 37.54 -33.87 39.46
C VAL A 18 37.44 -32.98 40.72
N GLY A 19 36.42 -33.06 41.62
CA GLY A 19 35.14 -33.83 41.71
C GLY A 19 33.90 -32.92 41.74
N GLU A 20 32.83 -33.00 42.57
CA GLU A 20 32.06 -33.98 43.42
C GLU A 20 30.89 -33.15 44.08
N GLU A 21 29.77 -33.58 44.71
CA GLU A 21 29.11 -34.80 45.25
C GLU A 21 27.68 -34.99 44.62
N ILE A 22 26.84 -36.05 44.73
CA ILE A 22 26.16 -36.82 45.83
C ILE A 22 25.05 -36.01 46.59
N GLY A 23 23.79 -36.49 46.79
CA GLY A 23 23.09 -37.72 46.34
C GLY A 23 21.67 -37.93 46.98
N ARG A 24 21.12 -39.18 46.89
CA ARG A 24 19.82 -39.75 47.41
C ARG A 24 18.51 -39.39 46.63
N MET A 25 17.65 -40.29 46.10
CA MET A 25 17.31 -41.74 46.34
C MET A 25 16.51 -41.97 47.66
N GLU A 26 15.52 -42.86 47.86
CA GLU A 26 14.98 -44.11 47.22
C GLU A 26 13.39 -44.11 47.23
N GLY A 27 12.53 -45.03 46.71
CA GLY A 27 12.55 -46.28 45.91
C GLY A 27 11.18 -47.09 45.94
N VAL A 28 11.04 -48.16 45.11
CA VAL A 28 10.14 -49.39 45.22
C VAL A 28 8.65 -49.45 44.69
N ASP A 29 8.48 -50.04 43.48
CA ASP A 29 7.69 -51.22 42.98
C ASP A 29 6.31 -51.72 43.54
N VAL A 30 5.39 -52.14 42.62
CA VAL A 30 4.82 -53.53 42.38
C VAL A 30 3.50 -53.54 41.55
N ASP A 31 3.28 -54.62 40.77
CA ASP A 31 2.27 -54.87 39.69
C ASP A 31 0.75 -54.90 40.02
N SER A 32 -0.09 -54.76 38.97
CA SER A 32 -1.28 -55.62 38.71
C SER A 32 -1.92 -55.48 37.30
N ASN A 33 -1.90 -56.57 36.53
CA ASN A 33 -2.68 -57.02 35.35
C ASN A 33 -3.52 -56.07 34.46
N ASP A 34 -3.09 -56.00 33.19
CA ASP A 34 -3.82 -56.34 31.94
C ASP A 34 -5.33 -56.71 31.99
N GLU A 35 -6.15 -55.98 31.21
CA GLU A 35 -6.88 -56.55 30.06
C GLU A 35 -7.20 -55.43 29.03
N GLY A 36 -7.12 -55.72 27.73
CA GLY A 36 -6.92 -54.69 26.69
C GLY A 36 -8.12 -54.33 25.79
N ALA A 37 -8.09 -53.11 25.24
CA ALA A 37 -8.93 -52.69 24.10
C ALA A 37 -8.11 -51.86 23.09
N SER A 38 -7.70 -52.49 21.98
CA SER A 38 -6.94 -51.81 20.92
C SER A 38 -7.86 -50.94 20.05
N TYR A 39 -7.66 -49.63 20.09
CA TYR A 39 -8.12 -48.72 19.04
C TYR A 39 -6.94 -48.30 18.17
N SER A 40 -6.75 -49.04 17.09
CA SER A 40 -5.64 -48.84 16.16
C SER A 40 -5.74 -47.49 15.42
N HIS A 41 -4.62 -46.77 15.43
CA HIS A 41 -4.46 -45.49 14.76
C HIS A 41 -4.48 -45.68 13.23
N VAL A 42 -5.61 -45.36 12.58
CA VAL A 42 -5.76 -45.30 11.11
C VAL A 42 -6.24 -43.92 10.68
N MET A 43 -5.33 -42.94 10.74
CA MET A 43 -5.51 -41.67 10.03
C MET A 43 -5.56 -41.95 8.52
N SER A 44 -6.71 -41.69 7.90
CA SER A 44 -6.89 -41.90 6.45
C SER A 44 -6.01 -40.93 5.65
N GLN A 45 -5.17 -41.47 4.76
CA GLN A 45 -4.28 -40.68 3.88
C GLN A 45 -5.05 -40.02 2.72
N SER A 46 -6.15 -39.32 3.02
CA SER A 46 -7.16 -38.92 2.03
C SER A 46 -7.77 -37.52 2.29
N CYS A 47 -7.01 -36.57 2.85
CA CYS A 47 -7.24 -35.12 2.68
C CYS A 47 -6.05 -34.27 3.17
N LEU A 48 -4.86 -34.45 2.58
CA LEU A 48 -3.88 -33.35 2.53
C LEU A 48 -4.26 -32.42 1.38
N VAL A 49 -5.41 -31.76 1.53
CA VAL A 49 -5.70 -30.54 0.76
C VAL A 49 -4.76 -29.48 1.31
N ILE A 50 -3.66 -29.24 0.61
CA ILE A 50 -2.88 -28.01 0.83
C ILE A 50 -3.82 -26.88 0.41
N MET A 51 -4.45 -26.23 1.39
CA MET A 51 -5.09 -24.94 1.19
C MET A 51 -3.98 -23.94 0.92
N VAL A 52 -3.59 -23.86 -0.35
CA VAL A 52 -2.88 -22.70 -0.88
C VAL A 52 -3.87 -21.55 -0.76
N GLU A 53 -3.67 -20.68 0.23
CA GLU A 53 -4.39 -19.42 0.28
C GLU A 53 -4.17 -18.70 -1.05
N LEU A 54 -5.27 -18.38 -1.72
CA LEU A 54 -5.22 -17.70 -2.99
C LEU A 54 -4.77 -16.26 -2.71
N ASP A 55 -3.52 -15.93 -3.03
CA ASP A 55 -2.99 -14.56 -2.95
C ASP A 55 -4.05 -13.61 -3.58
N PRO A 56 -4.64 -12.69 -2.79
CA PRO A 56 -5.79 -11.88 -3.21
C PRO A 56 -5.60 -11.10 -4.51
N LYS A 57 -4.36 -10.88 -4.94
CA LYS A 57 -4.02 -10.26 -6.24
C LYS A 57 -4.44 -11.09 -7.45
N ASN A 58 -4.71 -12.37 -7.25
CA ASN A 58 -5.15 -13.32 -8.28
C ASN A 58 -6.69 -13.45 -8.35
N LEU A 59 -7.44 -12.71 -7.53
CA LEU A 59 -8.90 -12.61 -7.66
C LEU A 59 -9.26 -12.02 -9.04
N THR A 60 -10.27 -12.61 -9.69
CA THR A 60 -10.67 -12.25 -11.07
C THR A 60 -11.04 -10.77 -11.20
N SER A 61 -11.66 -10.20 -10.17
CA SER A 61 -11.94 -8.77 -10.03
C SER A 61 -10.65 -7.93 -10.08
N VAL A 62 -9.70 -8.17 -9.18
CA VAL A 62 -8.42 -7.46 -9.10
C VAL A 62 -7.62 -7.56 -10.41
N VAL A 63 -7.55 -8.76 -10.99
CA VAL A 63 -6.92 -9.00 -12.30
C VAL A 63 -7.64 -8.22 -13.42
N THR A 64 -8.97 -8.15 -13.38
CA THR A 64 -9.77 -7.39 -14.36
C THR A 64 -9.58 -5.88 -14.18
N LEU A 65 -9.51 -5.35 -12.96
CA LEU A 65 -9.20 -3.94 -12.70
C LEU A 65 -7.79 -3.57 -13.19
N LEU A 66 -6.79 -4.42 -12.97
CA LEU A 66 -5.44 -4.26 -13.55
C LEU A 66 -5.48 -4.32 -15.09
N HIS A 67 -6.36 -5.13 -15.68
CA HIS A 67 -6.58 -5.14 -17.13
C HIS A 67 -7.31 -3.87 -17.63
N ARG A 68 -8.29 -3.33 -16.90
CA ARG A 68 -8.99 -2.06 -17.21
C ARG A 68 -7.98 -0.90 -17.31
N VAL A 69 -6.91 -0.91 -16.52
CA VAL A 69 -5.79 0.07 -16.61
C VAL A 69 -4.86 -0.25 -17.78
N THR A 70 -4.27 -1.45 -17.80
CA THR A 70 -3.17 -1.79 -18.73
C THR A 70 -3.62 -1.85 -20.19
N SER A 71 -4.86 -2.24 -20.48
CA SER A 71 -5.44 -2.23 -21.83
C SER A 71 -5.48 -0.85 -22.48
N LYS A 72 -5.49 0.23 -21.68
CA LYS A 72 -5.54 1.64 -22.13
C LYS A 72 -4.18 2.34 -22.08
N THR A 73 -3.07 1.61 -21.94
CA THR A 73 -1.70 2.16 -21.80
C THR A 73 -1.24 2.97 -23.02
N ASP A 74 -0.79 4.21 -22.79
CA ASP A 74 0.04 4.98 -23.69
C ASP A 74 1.52 4.67 -23.41
N ARG A 75 2.18 4.00 -24.37
CA ARG A 75 3.59 3.60 -24.24
C ARG A 75 4.58 4.77 -24.33
N ALA A 76 4.21 5.86 -24.99
CA ALA A 76 5.07 7.04 -25.11
C ALA A 76 5.01 7.86 -23.82
N LEU A 77 3.82 8.08 -23.27
CA LEU A 77 3.63 8.76 -21.99
C LEU A 77 4.22 7.94 -20.83
N THR A 78 4.03 6.62 -20.82
CA THR A 78 4.69 5.73 -19.85
C THR A 78 6.22 5.87 -19.92
N LYS A 79 6.80 5.99 -21.12
CA LYS A 79 8.24 6.18 -21.30
C LYS A 79 8.73 7.54 -20.78
N ILE A 80 7.95 8.61 -20.97
CA ILE A 80 8.24 9.93 -20.38
C ILE A 80 8.34 9.80 -18.85
N PHE A 81 7.32 9.24 -18.18
CA PHE A 81 7.35 9.05 -16.73
C PHE A 81 8.48 8.11 -16.27
N ARG A 82 8.80 7.06 -17.03
CA ARG A 82 9.88 6.12 -16.68
C ARG A 82 11.28 6.74 -16.73
N GLU A 83 11.53 7.64 -17.67
CA GLU A 83 12.86 8.15 -18.00
C GLU A 83 13.07 9.65 -17.66
N HIS A 84 12.12 10.31 -17.00
CA HIS A 84 12.20 11.77 -16.78
C HIS A 84 13.31 12.19 -15.80
N THR A 85 13.78 13.42 -15.98
CA THR A 85 14.48 14.21 -14.95
C THR A 85 13.47 15.20 -14.36
N PHE A 86 13.36 15.25 -13.03
CA PHE A 86 12.55 16.27 -12.36
C PHE A 86 13.24 17.64 -12.46
N VAL A 87 12.49 18.71 -12.71
CA VAL A 87 13.05 20.07 -12.92
C VAL A 87 12.65 21.03 -11.80
N GLY A 88 11.42 20.93 -11.30
CA GLY A 88 10.95 21.76 -10.18
C GLY A 88 9.44 21.89 -10.13
N ILE A 89 8.93 22.21 -8.93
CA ILE A 89 7.51 22.51 -8.68
C ILE A 89 7.20 23.95 -9.14
N VAL A 90 6.13 24.13 -9.92
CA VAL A 90 5.66 25.45 -10.38
C VAL A 90 4.71 26.06 -9.37
N ASP A 91 3.68 25.31 -9.00
CA ASP A 91 2.62 25.66 -8.06
C ASP A 91 2.17 24.39 -7.31
N ASP A 92 1.21 24.51 -6.39
CA ASP A 92 0.80 23.39 -5.54
C ASP A 92 0.09 22.27 -6.32
N THR A 93 -0.38 22.55 -7.55
CA THR A 93 -1.05 21.62 -8.46
C THR A 93 -0.16 21.08 -9.58
N SER A 94 1.01 21.70 -9.86
CA SER A 94 1.81 21.36 -11.04
C SER A 94 3.33 21.48 -10.90
N SER A 95 4.04 20.59 -11.61
CA SER A 95 5.52 20.51 -11.68
C SER A 95 6.02 20.38 -13.11
N VAL A 96 7.26 20.79 -13.36
CA VAL A 96 7.96 20.52 -14.63
C VAL A 96 8.83 19.27 -14.53
N ILE A 97 8.70 18.40 -15.52
CA ILE A 97 9.65 17.33 -15.81
C ILE A 97 10.27 17.49 -17.20
N GLN A 98 11.51 17.02 -17.35
CA GLN A 98 12.19 16.93 -18.64
C GLN A 98 12.23 15.47 -19.10
N HIS A 99 11.90 15.23 -20.36
CA HIS A 99 12.26 13.98 -21.05
C HIS A 99 12.90 14.31 -22.40
N GLN A 100 14.11 13.77 -22.62
CA GLN A 100 14.97 14.10 -23.75
C GLN A 100 15.15 15.62 -23.88
N THR A 101 14.71 16.23 -24.99
CA THR A 101 14.80 17.67 -25.26
C THR A 101 13.52 18.45 -24.95
N LYS A 102 12.48 17.81 -24.39
CA LYS A 102 11.18 18.43 -24.11
C LYS A 102 10.97 18.64 -22.62
N LEU A 103 10.34 19.76 -22.27
CA LEU A 103 9.80 20.04 -20.94
C LEU A 103 8.28 19.86 -20.95
N TYR A 104 7.75 19.24 -19.91
CA TYR A 104 6.34 18.97 -19.72
C TYR A 104 5.89 19.50 -18.37
N LEU A 105 4.76 20.20 -18.34
CA LEU A 105 4.01 20.51 -17.12
C LEU A 105 3.13 19.31 -16.78
N VAL A 106 3.18 18.86 -15.53
CA VAL A 106 2.48 17.67 -15.03
C VAL A 106 1.59 18.08 -13.86
N ASN A 107 0.30 17.75 -13.93
CA ASN A 107 -0.63 17.93 -12.82
C ASN A 107 -0.38 16.86 -11.73
N HIS A 108 -0.27 17.29 -10.47
CA HIS A 108 -0.01 16.41 -9.34
C HIS A 108 -1.17 15.43 -9.12
N ALA A 109 -2.37 15.92 -8.82
CA ALA A 109 -3.51 15.10 -8.40
C ALA A 109 -3.84 13.98 -9.41
N ALA A 110 -3.98 14.30 -10.70
CA ALA A 110 -4.26 13.29 -11.73
C ALA A 110 -3.15 12.24 -11.89
N THR A 111 -1.90 12.60 -11.60
CA THR A 111 -0.75 11.66 -11.62
C THR A 111 -0.73 10.81 -10.36
N ILE A 112 -0.97 11.39 -9.18
CA ILE A 112 -0.99 10.69 -7.90
C ILE A 112 -2.17 9.72 -7.85
N GLU A 113 -3.39 10.15 -8.20
CA GLU A 113 -4.59 9.28 -8.22
C GLU A 113 -4.31 8.02 -9.05
N LEU A 114 -3.80 8.19 -10.26
CA LEU A 114 -3.46 7.09 -11.15
C LEU A 114 -2.33 6.19 -10.61
N LEU A 115 -1.28 6.78 -10.03
CA LEU A 115 -0.16 6.05 -9.43
C LEU A 115 -0.66 5.22 -8.25
N MET A 116 -1.46 5.81 -7.37
CA MET A 116 -1.95 5.18 -6.16
C MET A 116 -2.97 4.10 -6.47
N TYR A 117 -3.86 4.31 -7.45
CA TYR A 117 -4.77 3.28 -7.95
C TYR A 117 -4.03 2.01 -8.41
N GLN A 118 -2.93 2.16 -9.17
CA GLN A 118 -2.08 1.04 -9.57
C GLN A 118 -1.28 0.45 -8.41
N THR A 119 -0.75 1.30 -7.53
CA THR A 119 0.04 0.92 -6.35
C THR A 119 -0.78 0.08 -5.35
N ILE A 120 -2.08 0.38 -5.21
CA ILE A 120 -3.04 -0.38 -4.41
C ILE A 120 -3.30 -1.74 -5.08
N LEU A 121 -3.72 -1.79 -6.35
CA LEU A 121 -4.04 -3.07 -7.02
C LEU A 121 -2.83 -4.02 -7.12
N HIS A 122 -1.61 -3.52 -7.31
CA HIS A 122 -0.40 -4.35 -7.30
C HIS A 122 0.03 -4.84 -5.90
N GLN A 123 -0.51 -4.26 -4.83
CA GLN A 123 -0.23 -4.63 -3.45
C GLN A 123 -1.47 -5.10 -2.68
N PHE A 124 -2.60 -5.33 -3.37
CA PHE A 124 -3.86 -5.81 -2.81
C PHE A 124 -3.64 -7.05 -1.91
N GLY A 125 -4.17 -7.06 -0.70
CA GLY A 125 -3.89 -8.11 0.30
C GLY A 125 -2.47 -8.11 0.91
N SER A 126 -1.62 -7.12 0.59
CA SER A 126 -0.23 -7.01 1.08
C SER A 126 0.24 -5.56 1.22
N LEU A 127 -0.66 -4.64 1.57
CA LEU A 127 -0.35 -3.22 1.72
C LEU A 127 0.27 -2.94 3.09
N ALA A 128 1.31 -2.09 3.10
CA ALA A 128 1.87 -1.57 4.34
C ALA A 128 0.92 -0.54 4.99
N THR A 129 0.86 -0.52 6.32
CA THR A 129 0.07 0.43 7.11
C THR A 129 0.97 1.38 7.90
N ILE A 130 0.44 2.55 8.24
CA ILE A 130 1.03 3.57 9.11
C ILE A 130 0.05 3.78 10.27
N PRO A 131 0.42 3.44 11.51
CA PRO A 131 -0.44 3.67 12.67
C PRO A 131 -0.61 5.16 12.95
N LEU A 132 -1.84 5.58 13.24
CA LEU A 132 -2.12 6.92 13.75
C LEU A 132 -1.68 7.03 15.21
N HIS A 133 -1.18 8.21 15.58
CA HIS A 133 -0.82 8.50 16.98
C HIS A 133 -2.05 8.69 17.90
N ASN A 134 -3.24 8.93 17.34
CA ASN A 134 -4.51 9.02 18.05
C ASN A 134 -5.61 8.33 17.23
N SER A 135 -6.53 7.62 17.88
CA SER A 135 -7.75 7.12 17.24
C SER A 135 -8.70 8.28 16.92
N LEU A 136 -9.37 8.21 15.77
CA LEU A 136 -10.30 9.24 15.27
C LEU A 136 -11.69 8.60 15.07
N PRO A 137 -12.71 8.94 15.88
CA PRO A 137 -14.01 8.26 15.81
C PRO A 137 -14.70 8.44 14.46
N ILE A 138 -15.10 7.32 13.84
CA ILE A 138 -15.76 7.31 12.51
C ILE A 138 -16.99 8.23 12.49
N THR A 139 -17.80 8.21 13.56
CA THR A 139 -18.99 9.05 13.69
C THR A 139 -18.65 10.55 13.71
N GLU A 140 -17.53 10.95 14.32
CA GLU A 140 -17.08 12.35 14.33
C GLU A 140 -16.55 12.78 12.94
N LEU A 141 -15.80 11.92 12.27
CA LEU A 141 -15.34 12.14 10.89
C LEU A 141 -16.52 12.24 9.91
N ALA A 142 -17.51 11.35 10.03
CA ALA A 142 -18.73 11.38 9.24
C ALA A 142 -19.58 12.64 9.52
N LEU A 143 -19.72 13.04 10.79
CA LEU A 143 -20.36 14.31 11.15
C LEU A 143 -19.63 15.52 10.53
N CYS A 144 -18.30 15.57 10.58
CA CYS A 144 -17.54 16.65 9.93
C CYS A 144 -17.81 16.71 8.42
N ALA A 145 -17.92 15.56 7.74
CA ALA A 145 -18.21 15.48 6.32
C ALA A 145 -19.65 15.89 5.96
N LEU A 146 -20.64 15.43 6.73
CA LEU A 146 -22.06 15.77 6.54
C LEU A 146 -22.32 17.26 6.82
N ASN A 147 -21.61 17.85 7.80
CA ASN A 147 -21.69 19.28 8.11
C ASN A 147 -20.91 20.18 7.11
N ASN A 148 -20.22 19.63 6.11
CA ASN A 148 -19.56 20.41 5.05
C ASN A 148 -20.54 20.65 3.89
N PRO A 149 -21.02 21.89 3.65
CA PRO A 149 -22.01 22.17 2.61
C PRO A 149 -21.54 21.86 1.19
N SER A 150 -20.23 21.71 0.99
CA SER A 150 -19.61 21.32 -0.30
C SER A 150 -19.97 19.89 -0.72
N ASN A 151 -20.36 19.03 0.23
CA ASN A 151 -20.78 17.65 -0.02
C ASN A 151 -22.28 17.54 -0.38
N GLY A 152 -23.02 18.65 -0.36
CA GLY A 152 -24.39 18.72 -0.91
C GLY A 152 -25.50 18.08 -0.07
N PHE A 153 -25.19 17.62 1.14
CA PHE A 153 -26.17 17.09 2.10
C PHE A 153 -27.08 18.21 2.63
N LEU A 154 -28.39 17.97 2.74
CA LEU A 154 -29.38 18.97 3.13
C LEU A 154 -30.16 18.56 4.40
N ASP A 155 -30.74 19.55 5.10
CA ASP A 155 -31.64 19.32 6.24
C ASP A 155 -32.85 18.40 5.88
N GLU A 156 -33.21 18.31 4.60
CA GLU A 156 -34.28 17.45 4.08
C GLU A 156 -33.89 15.96 4.01
N ASP A 157 -32.60 15.64 3.91
CA ASP A 157 -32.09 14.25 3.88
C ASP A 157 -32.09 13.59 5.28
N GLY A 158 -32.25 14.39 6.34
CA GLY A 158 -32.44 13.95 7.72
C GLY A 158 -31.27 14.28 8.66
N PRO A 159 -31.39 13.96 9.96
CA PRO A 159 -30.43 14.41 10.97
C PRO A 159 -29.04 13.81 10.74
N HIS A 160 -28.01 14.67 10.65
CA HIS A 160 -26.62 14.25 10.41
C HIS A 160 -26.13 13.21 11.42
N ASP A 161 -26.56 13.29 12.68
CA ASP A 161 -26.24 12.31 13.73
C ASP A 161 -26.71 10.88 13.40
N VAL A 162 -27.85 10.73 12.70
CA VAL A 162 -28.37 9.41 12.31
C VAL A 162 -27.49 8.84 11.20
N HIS A 163 -27.28 9.62 10.14
CA HIS A 163 -26.44 9.25 8.99
C HIS A 163 -24.99 8.95 9.39
N ALA A 164 -24.39 9.75 10.29
CA ALA A 164 -23.06 9.49 10.81
C ALA A 164 -22.94 8.16 11.59
N ASN A 165 -23.99 7.76 12.31
CA ASN A 165 -24.03 6.46 12.98
C ASN A 165 -24.28 5.30 12.00
N GLU A 166 -25.03 5.52 10.92
CA GLU A 166 -25.19 4.53 9.85
C GLU A 166 -23.89 4.33 9.05
N ILE A 167 -23.18 5.42 8.73
CA ILE A 167 -21.84 5.41 8.13
C ILE A 167 -20.86 4.64 9.02
N ALA A 168 -20.77 5.00 10.31
CA ALA A 168 -19.89 4.32 11.26
C ALA A 168 -20.21 2.82 11.37
N LYS A 169 -21.48 2.46 11.51
CA LYS A 169 -21.93 1.06 11.58
C LYS A 169 -21.56 0.26 10.33
N LEU A 170 -21.80 0.81 9.13
CA LEU A 170 -21.45 0.13 7.88
C LEU A 170 -19.94 -0.08 7.78
N LEU A 171 -19.15 0.96 8.07
CA LEU A 171 -17.70 0.87 7.97
C LEU A 171 -17.13 -0.10 9.00
N THR A 172 -17.59 -0.10 10.26
CA THR A 172 -17.21 -1.12 11.25
C THR A 172 -17.57 -2.55 10.78
N GLU A 173 -18.70 -2.76 10.09
CA GLU A 173 -19.06 -4.06 9.51
C GLU A 173 -18.09 -4.50 8.39
N LYS A 174 -17.64 -3.55 7.54
CA LYS A 174 -16.67 -3.84 6.46
C LYS A 174 -15.21 -3.81 6.91
N GLY A 175 -14.93 -3.38 8.15
CA GLY A 175 -13.61 -3.22 8.75
C GLY A 175 -12.64 -4.40 8.53
N PRO A 176 -13.04 -5.67 8.76
CA PRO A 176 -12.17 -6.82 8.53
C PRO A 176 -11.68 -6.94 7.08
N MET A 177 -12.55 -6.71 6.09
CA MET A 177 -12.20 -6.77 4.67
C MET A 177 -11.33 -5.60 4.24
N LEU A 178 -11.61 -4.40 4.78
CA LEU A 178 -10.81 -3.19 4.53
C LEU A 178 -9.40 -3.30 5.15
N ALA A 179 -9.27 -3.95 6.30
CA ALA A 179 -7.97 -4.32 6.86
C ALA A 179 -7.25 -5.35 5.99
N GLU A 180 -7.89 -6.48 5.68
CA GLU A 180 -7.30 -7.62 4.95
C GLU A 180 -6.82 -7.25 3.55
N TYR A 181 -7.66 -6.63 2.73
CA TYR A 181 -7.33 -6.37 1.32
C TYR A 181 -6.73 -4.99 1.06
N PHE A 182 -7.09 -3.99 1.87
CA PHE A 182 -6.72 -2.59 1.64
C PHE A 182 -5.80 -1.99 2.71
N GLY A 183 -5.43 -2.71 3.77
CA GLY A 183 -4.58 -2.18 4.84
C GLY A 183 -5.20 -0.97 5.57
N LEU A 184 -6.53 -0.89 5.61
CA LEU A 184 -7.27 0.25 6.17
C LEU A 184 -7.91 -0.12 7.51
N HIS A 185 -7.19 0.12 8.60
CA HIS A 185 -7.68 -0.12 9.96
C HIS A 185 -8.46 1.09 10.48
N ILE A 186 -9.78 1.07 10.30
CA ILE A 186 -10.66 2.25 10.45
C ILE A 186 -10.58 2.91 11.85
N ASP A 187 -10.26 2.16 12.90
CA ASP A 187 -10.12 2.69 14.26
C ASP A 187 -8.71 3.25 14.59
N ILE A 188 -7.67 2.93 13.80
CA ILE A 188 -6.26 3.06 14.26
C ILE A 188 -5.19 3.38 13.19
N GLU A 189 -5.33 3.00 11.92
CA GLU A 189 -4.21 3.09 10.96
C GLU A 189 -4.62 3.55 9.56
N ILE A 190 -3.70 4.27 8.90
CA ILE A 190 -3.82 4.74 7.52
C ILE A 190 -2.87 3.94 6.63
N LEU A 191 -3.11 3.99 5.33
CA LEU A 191 -2.48 3.14 4.33
C LEU A 191 -1.10 3.68 3.85
N LEU A 192 -0.31 2.78 3.23
CA LEU A 192 0.79 3.02 2.29
C LEU A 192 2.02 3.80 2.79
N ASN A 193 3.08 3.78 1.98
CA ASN A 193 4.45 4.18 2.36
C ASN A 193 4.66 5.68 2.70
N HIS A 194 3.61 6.48 2.72
CA HIS A 194 3.61 7.87 3.18
C HIS A 194 2.21 8.26 3.66
N GLU A 195 2.15 9.17 4.61
CA GLU A 195 0.89 9.67 5.19
C GLU A 195 0.17 10.62 4.21
N PRO A 196 -1.11 10.37 3.86
CA PRO A 196 -1.93 11.28 3.06
C PRO A 196 -2.38 12.51 3.87
N PRO A 197 -3.01 13.51 3.23
CA PRO A 197 -3.60 14.64 3.95
C PRO A 197 -4.74 14.22 4.90
N LEU A 198 -4.47 14.22 6.21
CA LEU A 198 -5.48 13.92 7.24
C LEU A 198 -6.67 14.88 7.22
N HIS A 199 -6.49 16.10 6.72
CA HIS A 199 -7.54 17.12 6.67
C HIS A 199 -8.73 16.72 5.76
N ALA A 200 -8.50 15.86 4.76
CA ALA A 200 -9.52 15.34 3.84
C ALA A 200 -10.08 13.97 4.26
N LEU A 201 -9.73 13.48 5.45
CA LEU A 201 -10.23 12.23 6.01
C LEU A 201 -11.77 12.21 6.20
N PRO A 202 -12.45 13.29 6.61
CA PRO A 202 -13.93 13.33 6.64
C PRO A 202 -14.55 13.02 5.28
N GLU A 203 -14.11 13.73 4.23
CA GLU A 203 -14.60 13.54 2.87
C GLU A 203 -14.18 12.18 2.26
N PHE A 204 -13.11 11.57 2.75
CA PHE A 204 -12.77 10.17 2.45
C PHE A 204 -13.78 9.21 3.07
N ILE A 205 -14.12 9.36 4.35
CA ILE A 205 -15.09 8.51 5.07
C ILE A 205 -16.48 8.57 4.41
N LEU A 206 -16.95 9.76 4.01
CA LEU A 206 -18.23 9.90 3.31
C LEU A 206 -18.22 9.20 1.94
N ARG A 207 -17.16 9.39 1.13
CA ARG A 207 -17.01 8.71 -0.18
C ARG A 207 -16.73 7.22 -0.08
N LEU A 208 -16.34 6.73 1.09
CA LEU A 208 -16.18 5.29 1.36
C LEU A 208 -17.57 4.66 1.59
N TYR A 209 -18.47 5.34 2.31
CA TYR A 209 -19.86 4.91 2.48
C TYR A 209 -20.63 4.79 1.15
N GLU A 210 -20.44 5.73 0.22
CA GLU A 210 -21.10 5.79 -1.10
C GLU A 210 -20.79 4.62 -2.07
N ILE A 211 -19.90 3.69 -1.70
CA ILE A 211 -19.46 2.59 -2.56
C ILE A 211 -20.55 1.50 -2.69
N ASN A 212 -20.61 0.86 -3.86
CA ASN A 212 -21.37 -0.37 -4.03
C ASN A 212 -20.65 -1.53 -3.31
N TRP A 213 -21.17 -1.93 -2.15
CA TRP A 213 -20.64 -3.04 -1.34
C TRP A 213 -21.23 -4.42 -1.70
N GLU A 214 -22.10 -4.52 -2.72
CA GLU A 214 -22.77 -5.77 -3.12
C GLU A 214 -22.06 -6.51 -4.27
N ASP A 215 -21.39 -5.78 -5.16
CA ASP A 215 -20.61 -6.36 -6.28
C ASP A 215 -19.10 -6.32 -5.97
N GLU A 216 -18.39 -7.43 -6.15
CA GLU A 216 -16.97 -7.55 -5.80
C GLU A 216 -16.06 -6.62 -6.62
N GLU A 217 -16.27 -6.53 -7.94
CA GLU A 217 -15.37 -5.76 -8.83
C GLU A 217 -15.63 -4.26 -8.70
N GLU A 218 -16.88 -3.83 -8.58
CA GLU A 218 -17.21 -2.42 -8.36
C GLU A 218 -16.98 -1.97 -6.90
N CYS A 219 -17.07 -2.86 -5.90
CA CYS A 219 -16.60 -2.60 -4.53
C CYS A 219 -15.08 -2.36 -4.51
N PHE A 220 -14.29 -3.27 -5.10
CA PHE A 220 -12.84 -3.12 -5.14
C PHE A 220 -12.42 -1.91 -5.99
N HIS A 221 -13.12 -1.63 -7.10
CA HIS A 221 -12.90 -0.41 -7.88
C HIS A 221 -13.21 0.85 -7.06
N GLY A 222 -14.32 0.86 -6.33
CA GLY A 222 -14.75 1.95 -5.45
C GLY A 222 -13.71 2.26 -4.38
N VAL A 223 -13.34 1.26 -3.55
CA VAL A 223 -12.40 1.47 -2.44
C VAL A 223 -11.02 1.90 -2.97
N THR A 224 -10.51 1.25 -4.03
CA THR A 224 -9.26 1.64 -4.68
C THR A 224 -9.32 3.09 -5.20
N THR A 225 -10.43 3.52 -5.79
CA THR A 225 -10.61 4.87 -6.33
C THR A 225 -10.74 5.93 -5.24
N THR A 226 -11.50 5.64 -4.17
CA THR A 226 -11.70 6.57 -3.05
C THR A 226 -10.40 6.77 -2.26
N LEU A 227 -9.62 5.70 -2.02
CA LEU A 227 -8.25 5.79 -1.51
C LEU A 227 -7.37 6.62 -2.47
N ALA A 228 -7.30 6.25 -3.75
CA ALA A 228 -6.46 6.94 -4.73
C ALA A 228 -6.73 8.45 -4.82
N LYS A 229 -8.00 8.86 -4.73
CA LYS A 229 -8.40 10.27 -4.69
C LYS A 229 -7.95 10.98 -3.42
N TRP A 230 -8.06 10.33 -2.25
CA TRP A 230 -7.59 10.91 -0.98
C TRP A 230 -6.06 11.14 -0.97
N TYR A 231 -5.27 10.19 -1.50
CA TYR A 231 -3.83 10.41 -1.70
C TYR A 231 -3.51 11.45 -2.77
N SER A 232 -4.42 11.71 -3.71
CA SER A 232 -4.22 12.72 -4.76
C SER A 232 -4.40 14.16 -4.28
N ASP A 233 -4.95 14.34 -3.09
CA ASP A 233 -4.88 15.61 -2.38
C ASP A 233 -3.41 15.90 -1.99
N THR A 234 -2.98 17.14 -2.20
CA THR A 234 -1.62 17.62 -1.90
C THR A 234 -1.60 18.76 -0.89
N VAL A 235 -2.76 19.10 -0.30
CA VAL A 235 -2.88 20.17 0.69
C VAL A 235 -2.57 19.64 2.08
N PHE A 236 -1.46 20.10 2.67
CA PHE A 236 -1.09 19.81 4.05
C PHE A 236 -1.14 21.11 4.87
N PRO A 237 -2.27 21.41 5.57
CA PRO A 237 -2.48 22.73 6.19
C PRO A 237 -1.45 23.11 7.26
N GLU A 238 -0.88 22.11 7.94
CA GLU A 238 0.10 22.31 9.02
C GLU A 238 1.55 22.41 8.50
N ASP A 239 1.85 21.85 7.32
CA ASP A 239 3.19 21.87 6.72
C ASP A 239 3.12 21.89 5.18
N VAL A 240 3.20 23.09 4.62
CA VAL A 240 3.26 23.33 3.17
C VAL A 240 4.53 22.74 2.53
N THR A 241 5.57 22.42 3.30
CA THR A 241 6.78 21.76 2.77
C THR A 241 6.59 20.25 2.57
N LYS A 242 5.73 19.60 3.37
CA LYS A 242 5.35 18.18 3.22
C LYS A 242 4.76 17.90 1.84
N ALA A 243 3.90 18.78 1.34
CA ALA A 243 3.35 18.72 -0.02
C ALA A 243 4.46 18.65 -1.09
N ARG A 244 5.43 19.55 -1.00
CA ARG A 244 6.56 19.66 -1.94
C ARG A 244 7.49 18.46 -1.85
N HIS A 245 7.76 17.98 -0.62
CA HIS A 245 8.55 16.77 -0.37
C HIS A 245 7.89 15.51 -0.97
N VAL A 246 6.59 15.32 -0.78
CA VAL A 246 5.84 14.19 -1.37
C VAL A 246 5.88 14.23 -2.90
N VAL A 247 5.68 15.40 -3.50
CA VAL A 247 5.77 15.57 -4.96
C VAL A 247 7.18 15.22 -5.49
N GLU A 248 8.24 15.86 -4.95
CA GLU A 248 9.60 15.72 -5.49
C GLU A 248 10.26 14.37 -5.16
N HIS A 249 10.05 13.83 -3.95
CA HIS A 249 10.80 12.69 -3.42
C HIS A 249 9.98 11.39 -3.28
N VAL A 250 8.64 11.44 -3.41
CA VAL A 250 7.79 10.23 -3.38
C VAL A 250 7.13 10.00 -4.74
N LEU A 251 6.30 10.93 -5.23
CA LEU A 251 5.52 10.80 -6.47
C LEU A 251 6.40 10.57 -7.69
N PHE A 252 7.28 11.52 -8.02
CA PHE A 252 8.07 11.45 -9.25
C PHE A 252 9.06 10.27 -9.27
N PRO A 253 9.74 9.92 -8.16
CA PRO A 253 10.49 8.66 -8.06
C PRO A 253 9.61 7.41 -8.24
N ALA A 254 8.42 7.35 -7.63
CA ALA A 254 7.52 6.20 -7.76
C ALA A 254 6.96 6.00 -9.18
N CYS A 255 6.73 7.08 -9.94
CA CYS A 255 6.39 6.98 -11.38
C CYS A 255 7.46 6.29 -12.25
N LYS A 256 8.68 6.09 -11.73
CA LYS A 256 9.75 5.32 -12.40
C LYS A 256 9.71 3.82 -12.09
N ALA A 257 8.81 3.36 -11.21
CA ALA A 257 8.63 1.95 -10.92
C ALA A 257 8.17 1.16 -12.17
N ASN A 258 8.57 -0.11 -12.27
CA ASN A 258 8.22 -0.94 -13.43
C ASN A 258 6.72 -1.20 -13.58
N SER A 259 5.99 -1.24 -12.47
CA SER A 259 4.53 -1.39 -12.37
C SER A 259 3.75 -0.20 -12.92
N PHE A 260 4.26 1.04 -12.78
CA PHE A 260 3.52 2.22 -13.22
C PHE A 260 3.44 2.29 -14.75
N VAL A 261 2.21 2.27 -15.27
CA VAL A 261 1.87 2.61 -16.65
C VAL A 261 0.99 3.85 -16.71
N ALA A 262 1.19 4.68 -17.74
CA ALA A 262 0.34 5.82 -18.03
C ALA A 262 -0.74 5.40 -19.05
N PRO A 263 -2.04 5.41 -18.71
CA PRO A 263 -3.11 5.23 -19.66
C PRO A 263 -3.36 6.53 -20.45
N HIS A 264 -4.04 6.44 -21.59
CA HIS A 264 -4.29 7.59 -22.46
C HIS A 264 -4.96 8.78 -21.75
N ARG A 265 -5.78 8.55 -20.71
CA ARG A 265 -6.42 9.61 -19.89
C ARG A 265 -5.45 10.53 -19.15
N LEU A 266 -4.18 10.14 -19.02
CA LEU A 266 -3.15 10.96 -18.37
C LEU A 266 -2.54 12.01 -19.31
N ASN A 267 -2.80 11.94 -20.64
CA ASN A 267 -2.34 12.98 -21.56
C ASN A 267 -2.93 14.36 -21.22
N ASP A 268 -4.17 14.41 -20.74
CA ASP A 268 -4.82 15.66 -20.30
C ASP A 268 -4.13 16.29 -19.07
N ALA A 269 -3.37 15.49 -18.31
CA ALA A 269 -2.58 15.91 -17.15
C ALA A 269 -1.13 16.28 -17.49
N VAL A 270 -0.66 16.11 -18.74
CA VAL A 270 0.75 16.26 -19.12
C VAL A 270 0.91 17.11 -20.39
N THR A 271 1.10 18.41 -20.19
CA THR A 271 1.20 19.39 -21.29
C THR A 271 2.66 19.67 -21.68
N PRO A 272 3.08 19.48 -22.94
CA PRO A 272 4.42 19.86 -23.40
C PRO A 272 4.55 21.39 -23.50
N ILE A 273 5.38 21.99 -22.64
CA ILE A 273 5.51 23.46 -22.52
C ILE A 273 6.69 24.05 -23.30
N ALA A 274 7.78 23.30 -23.50
CA ALA A 274 8.96 23.80 -24.20
C ALA A 274 9.82 22.70 -24.85
N CYS A 275 10.73 23.10 -25.73
CA CYS A 275 11.72 22.24 -26.36
C CYS A 275 13.08 22.93 -26.38
N LEU A 276 14.11 22.30 -25.80
CA LEU A 276 15.48 22.80 -25.73
C LEU A 276 16.04 23.11 -27.13
N ASN A 277 15.71 22.30 -28.15
CA ASN A 277 16.11 22.52 -29.55
C ASN A 277 15.51 23.80 -30.18
N ASN A 278 14.53 24.43 -29.53
CA ASN A 278 14.02 25.75 -29.92
C ASN A 278 14.57 26.86 -29.01
N LEU A 279 14.77 26.59 -27.71
CA LEU A 279 15.39 27.53 -26.78
C LEU A 279 16.84 27.85 -27.17
N TYR A 280 17.64 26.86 -27.59
CA TYR A 280 19.01 27.05 -28.09
C TYR A 280 19.12 27.80 -29.43
N LYS A 281 18.00 28.25 -30.03
CA LYS A 281 17.99 29.17 -31.19
C LYS A 281 17.78 30.64 -30.78
N ILE A 282 17.60 30.89 -29.48
CA ILE A 282 17.28 32.19 -28.88
C ILE A 282 18.28 32.51 -27.77
N PHE A 283 18.63 31.51 -26.96
CA PHE A 283 19.60 31.60 -25.88
C PHE A 283 20.94 30.99 -26.32
N GLU A 284 21.81 31.85 -26.85
CA GLU A 284 23.21 31.51 -27.18
C GLU A 284 24.14 31.74 -25.99
N ARG A 285 25.44 31.44 -26.14
CA ARG A 285 26.46 31.68 -25.12
C ARG A 285 27.01 33.10 -25.27
N CYS A 286 27.39 33.72 -24.14
CA CYS A 286 28.13 34.97 -24.09
C CYS A 286 29.56 34.83 -24.62
#